data_AF-A0AAJ1VTZ3-F1
#
_entry.id   AF-A0AAJ1VTZ3-F1
#
_cell.length_a   1.000
_cell.length_b   1.000
_cell.length_c   1.000
_cell.angle_alpha   90.00
_cell.angle_beta   90.00
_cell.angle_gamma   90.00
#
_symmetry.space_group_name_H-M   'P 1'
#
loop_
_entity.id
_entity.type
_entity.pdbx_description
1 polymer ?
#
loop_
_entity_poly.entity_id
_entity_poly.type
_entity_poly.pdbx_seq_one_letter_code
_entity_poly.pdbx_strand_id
1 'polypeptide(L)'
;MSAPFQQYRSDTLYVTIVTSSTGPVNKKIYLQDGKLCKDPNAQIYEGFAKTVPANTASDLRKLIENLRQEQAIALGSLEVPNKAFQLTTKARLQPGSIARSQDFLHHACSIGWLLIDLDTKGLPPLLKDMLEGRSMLDLVFEILPELLLSEILVRPSSSAGIINPDGLEQEVTGLHIYVKVADQTQSQRLLKLMHDRCWEAGYGFFALASNGTLLERSLVDTAVHGPERLVFEAKPNVLPPLIKRHIPDEVFSGGVLKCIKEPNYEQVYHLKMRPVN
;
A
#
# COMPACT_ATOMS: atom_id res chain seq x y z
N MET A 1 9.01 -3.30 32.24
CA MET A 1 9.66 -4.32 31.40
C MET A 1 8.56 -4.96 30.57
N SER A 2 8.50 -4.63 29.29
CA SER A 2 7.49 -5.18 28.37
C SER A 2 7.78 -6.66 28.16
N ALA A 3 6.79 -7.52 28.35
CA ALA A 3 6.94 -8.94 28.06
C ALA A 3 7.34 -9.13 26.59
N PRO A 4 8.24 -10.09 26.27
CA PRO A 4 8.57 -10.39 24.89
C PRO A 4 7.32 -10.86 24.15
N PHE A 5 7.05 -10.25 22.99
CA PHE A 5 5.94 -10.57 22.09
C PHE A 5 5.89 -12.09 21.87
N GLN A 6 4.80 -12.74 22.29
CA GLN A 6 4.69 -14.19 22.20
C GLN A 6 4.47 -14.56 20.73
N GLN A 7 5.51 -15.13 20.12
CA GLN A 7 5.60 -15.42 18.70
C GLN A 7 4.49 -16.39 18.26
N TYR A 8 3.67 -15.97 17.31
CA TYR A 8 2.71 -16.87 16.66
C TYR A 8 3.43 -18.02 15.94
N ARG A 9 2.68 -19.07 15.58
CA ARG A 9 3.18 -20.14 14.72
C ARG A 9 3.91 -19.52 13.54
N SER A 10 5.16 -19.93 13.31
CA SER A 10 6.10 -19.33 12.34
C SER A 10 5.60 -19.26 10.90
N ASP A 11 4.51 -19.97 10.59
CA ASP A 11 4.05 -20.22 9.22
C ASP A 11 2.72 -19.53 8.89
N THR A 12 2.05 -18.89 9.85
CA THR A 12 0.80 -18.16 9.60
C THR A 12 1.09 -16.69 9.33
N LEU A 13 0.63 -16.18 8.19
CA LEU A 13 0.70 -14.76 7.88
C LEU A 13 -0.62 -14.11 8.27
N TYR A 14 -0.52 -12.87 8.71
CA TYR A 14 -1.65 -12.13 9.24
C TYR A 14 -1.77 -10.77 8.58
N VAL A 15 -3.00 -10.27 8.54
CA VAL A 15 -3.33 -8.87 8.32
C VAL A 15 -4.36 -8.46 9.35
N THR A 16 -4.43 -7.17 9.68
CA THR A 16 -5.43 -6.64 10.60
C THR A 16 -6.52 -5.93 9.82
N ILE A 17 -7.77 -6.39 9.96
CA ILE A 17 -8.94 -5.66 9.47
C ILE A 17 -9.29 -4.60 10.50
N VAL A 18 -9.34 -3.35 10.07
CA VAL A 18 -9.76 -2.20 10.87
C VAL A 18 -11.12 -1.75 10.37
N THR A 19 -12.11 -1.72 11.25
CA THR A 19 -13.51 -1.37 10.97
C THR A 19 -13.85 -0.06 11.66
N SER A 20 -14.31 0.93 10.93
CA SER A 20 -14.83 2.19 11.47
C SER A 20 -16.26 2.05 11.96
N SER A 21 -16.57 2.69 13.09
CA SER A 21 -17.95 2.84 13.59
C SER A 21 -18.59 4.17 13.18
N THR A 22 -17.85 5.07 12.54
CA THR A 22 -18.31 6.43 12.23
C THR A 22 -18.72 6.63 10.78
N GLY A 23 -18.45 5.66 9.91
CA GLY A 23 -18.88 5.70 8.51
C GLY A 23 -17.93 4.97 7.55
N PRO A 24 -18.18 5.09 6.24
CA PRO A 24 -17.32 4.51 5.21
C PRO A 24 -15.90 5.07 5.28
N VAL A 25 -14.92 4.22 4.99
CA VAL A 25 -13.48 4.56 4.94
C VAL A 25 -12.88 4.32 3.55
N ASN A 26 -13.70 3.84 2.62
CA ASN A 26 -13.37 3.72 1.22
C ASN A 26 -13.37 5.10 0.52
N LYS A 27 -12.70 5.17 -0.64
CA LYS A 27 -12.72 6.39 -1.46
C LYS A 27 -14.15 6.64 -1.97
N LYS A 28 -14.62 7.88 -1.84
CA LYS A 28 -15.82 8.35 -2.51
C LYS A 28 -15.43 9.06 -3.80
N ILE A 29 -16.02 8.68 -4.92
CA ILE A 29 -15.68 9.18 -6.25
C ILE A 29 -16.95 9.73 -6.90
N TYR A 30 -16.93 10.98 -7.33
CA TYR A 30 -18.10 11.70 -7.83
C TYR A 30 -17.70 12.81 -8.80
N LEU A 31 -18.69 13.36 -9.51
CA LEU A 31 -18.50 14.56 -10.34
C LEU A 31 -18.99 15.80 -9.61
N GLN A 32 -18.20 16.87 -9.69
CA GLN A 32 -18.58 18.21 -9.26
C GLN A 32 -18.20 19.19 -10.37
N ASP A 33 -19.19 19.91 -10.91
CA ASP A 33 -19.00 20.86 -12.02
C ASP A 33 -18.25 20.26 -13.22
N GLY A 34 -18.58 19.00 -13.56
CA GLY A 34 -17.94 18.25 -14.64
C GLY A 34 -16.52 17.74 -14.33
N LYS A 35 -15.99 17.97 -13.13
CA LYS A 35 -14.67 17.51 -12.70
C LYS A 35 -14.78 16.29 -11.80
N LEU A 36 -13.87 15.34 -12.00
CA LEU A 36 -13.76 14.14 -11.17
C LEU A 36 -13.17 14.50 -9.80
N CYS A 37 -13.96 14.29 -8.75
CA CYS A 37 -13.58 14.49 -7.36
C CYS A 37 -13.39 13.13 -6.65
N LYS A 38 -12.42 13.07 -5.74
CA LYS A 38 -12.07 11.88 -4.95
C LYS A 38 -11.88 12.31 -3.50
N ASP A 39 -12.79 11.92 -2.62
CA ASP A 39 -12.65 12.18 -1.19
C ASP A 39 -11.96 10.98 -0.50
N PRO A 40 -10.79 11.19 0.13
CA PRO A 40 -10.17 10.17 0.96
C PRO A 40 -10.88 10.10 2.32
N ASN A 41 -11.71 9.09 2.54
CA ASN A 41 -12.31 8.84 3.87
C ASN A 41 -11.32 8.08 4.77
N ALA A 42 -10.18 8.70 5.08
CA ALA A 42 -9.04 7.97 5.65
C ALA A 42 -9.00 7.89 7.19
N GLN A 43 -9.98 8.45 7.90
CA GLN A 43 -9.91 8.63 9.34
C GLN A 43 -10.72 7.58 10.09
N ILE A 44 -10.02 6.66 10.75
CA ILE A 44 -10.59 5.70 11.71
C ILE A 44 -10.09 6.06 13.10
N TYR A 45 -10.96 6.65 13.91
CA TYR A 45 -10.66 7.05 15.30
C TYR A 45 -11.57 6.36 16.32
N GLU A 46 -12.59 5.63 15.86
CA GLU A 46 -13.52 4.86 16.68
C GLU A 46 -13.99 3.64 15.88
N GLY A 47 -13.92 2.45 16.49
CA GLY A 47 -14.41 1.22 15.87
C GLY A 47 -13.78 -0.03 16.45
N PHE A 48 -13.36 -0.96 15.59
CA PHE A 48 -12.78 -2.23 16.00
C PHE A 48 -11.60 -2.63 15.10
N ALA A 49 -10.64 -3.37 15.65
CA ALA A 49 -9.65 -4.06 14.83
C ALA A 49 -9.54 -5.54 15.21
N LYS A 50 -9.29 -6.38 14.20
CA LYS A 50 -9.14 -7.83 14.34
C LYS A 50 -8.07 -8.34 13.39
N THR A 51 -7.06 -9.00 13.93
CA THR A 51 -6.03 -9.69 13.15
C THR A 51 -6.55 -11.04 12.68
N VAL A 52 -6.44 -11.33 11.38
CA VAL A 52 -6.96 -12.52 10.72
C VAL A 52 -5.90 -13.14 9.80
N PRO A 53 -5.93 -14.46 9.56
CA PRO A 53 -4.95 -15.11 8.71
C PRO A 53 -5.14 -14.73 7.23
N ALA A 54 -4.02 -14.58 6.52
CA ALA A 54 -3.93 -14.36 5.08
C ALA A 54 -2.63 -15.03 4.57
N ASN A 55 -2.61 -16.36 4.53
CA ASN A 55 -1.37 -17.14 4.36
C ASN A 55 -0.79 -17.11 2.93
N THR A 56 -1.68 -16.96 1.95
CA THR A 56 -1.35 -16.91 0.53
C THR A 56 -1.86 -15.62 -0.11
N ALA A 57 -1.31 -15.26 -1.27
CA ALA A 57 -1.79 -14.15 -2.08
C ALA A 57 -3.27 -14.33 -2.45
N SER A 58 -3.72 -15.59 -2.64
CA SER A 58 -5.13 -15.92 -2.84
C SER A 58 -5.99 -15.69 -1.60
N ASP A 59 -5.49 -15.99 -0.40
CA ASP A 59 -6.22 -15.73 0.85
C ASP A 59 -6.34 -14.22 1.10
N LEU A 60 -5.25 -13.48 0.87
CA LEU A 60 -5.26 -12.02 0.98
C LEU A 60 -6.23 -11.39 -0.04
N ARG A 61 -6.23 -11.88 -1.29
CA ARG A 61 -7.21 -11.46 -2.31
C ARG A 61 -8.64 -11.67 -1.84
N LYS A 62 -8.98 -12.88 -1.40
CA LYS A 62 -10.33 -13.22 -0.90
C LYS A 62 -10.71 -12.34 0.29
N LEU A 63 -9.78 -12.08 1.20
CA LEU A 63 -10.01 -11.19 2.34
C LEU A 63 -10.37 -9.78 1.87
N ILE A 64 -9.57 -9.22 0.95
CA ILE A 64 -9.79 -7.89 0.40
C ILE A 64 -11.12 -7.79 -0.36
N GLU A 65 -11.44 -8.77 -1.19
CA GLU A 65 -12.70 -8.82 -1.96
C GLU A 65 -13.95 -8.75 -1.07
N ASN A 66 -13.84 -9.20 0.18
CA ASN A 66 -14.92 -9.23 1.17
C ASN A 66 -14.91 -8.04 2.15
N LEU A 67 -14.02 -7.06 1.97
CA LEU A 67 -14.02 -5.85 2.80
C LEU A 67 -15.29 -5.04 2.59
N ARG A 68 -15.91 -4.60 3.69
CA ARG A 68 -17.03 -3.67 3.67
C ARG A 68 -16.54 -2.23 3.55
N GLN A 69 -17.43 -1.30 3.20
CA GLN A 69 -17.07 0.10 2.92
C GLN A 69 -16.45 0.84 4.11
N GLU A 70 -16.77 0.43 5.34
CA GLU A 70 -16.23 0.95 6.60
C GLU A 70 -14.95 0.24 7.05
N GLN A 71 -14.40 -0.66 6.23
CA GLN A 71 -13.22 -1.45 6.54
C GLN A 71 -12.00 -1.05 5.70
N ALA A 72 -10.84 -1.13 6.33
CA ALA A 72 -9.52 -1.07 5.71
C ALA A 72 -8.64 -2.17 6.31
N ILE A 73 -7.49 -2.43 5.71
CA ILE A 73 -6.50 -3.35 6.28
C ILE A 73 -5.29 -2.59 6.80
N ALA A 74 -4.58 -3.18 7.75
CA ALA A 74 -3.23 -2.82 8.13
C ALA A 74 -2.37 -4.09 8.06
N LEU A 75 -1.10 -3.95 7.67
CA LEU A 75 -0.21 -5.11 7.53
C LEU A 75 0.44 -5.54 8.84
N GLY A 76 0.40 -4.68 9.86
CA GLY A 76 0.75 -5.07 11.22
C GLY A 76 -0.32 -5.95 11.87
N SER A 77 0.09 -6.70 12.89
CA SER A 77 -0.73 -7.60 13.68
C SER A 77 -0.88 -7.10 15.11
N LEU A 78 -2.06 -7.32 15.70
CA LEU A 78 -2.32 -7.18 17.12
C LEU A 78 -1.72 -8.36 17.89
N GLU A 79 -1.59 -8.23 19.21
CA GLU A 79 -1.04 -9.26 20.10
C GLU A 79 -1.93 -10.50 20.27
N VAL A 80 -3.22 -10.43 19.95
CA VAL A 80 -4.10 -11.61 19.96
C VAL A 80 -4.85 -11.73 18.64
N PRO A 81 -4.56 -12.77 17.82
CA PRO A 81 -5.21 -12.95 16.54
C PRO A 81 -6.62 -13.48 16.76
N ASN A 82 -7.49 -13.25 15.80
CA ASN A 82 -8.91 -13.62 15.81
C ASN A 82 -9.75 -13.02 16.96
N LYS A 83 -9.17 -12.17 17.81
CA LYS A 83 -9.87 -11.37 18.80
C LYS A 83 -10.14 -9.97 18.24
N ALA A 84 -11.38 -9.52 18.35
CA ALA A 84 -11.74 -8.14 18.06
C ALA A 84 -11.44 -7.27 19.28
N PHE A 85 -10.78 -6.14 19.07
CA PHE A 85 -10.51 -5.13 20.08
C PHE A 85 -11.22 -3.84 19.71
N GLN A 86 -11.76 -3.15 20.72
CA GLN A 86 -12.28 -1.80 20.52
C GLN A 86 -11.12 -0.86 20.18
N LEU A 87 -11.27 -0.12 19.09
CA LEU A 87 -10.31 0.87 18.62
C LEU A 87 -10.80 2.26 19.00
N THR A 88 -9.89 3.05 19.57
CA THR A 88 -10.10 4.46 19.93
C THR A 88 -8.84 5.28 19.62
N THR A 89 -8.85 6.57 19.92
CA THR A 89 -7.65 7.41 19.84
C THR A 89 -6.74 7.17 21.05
N LYS A 90 -5.44 7.44 20.92
CA LYS A 90 -4.48 7.34 22.06
C LYS A 90 -4.96 8.14 23.29
N ALA A 91 -5.55 9.31 23.07
CA ALA A 91 -6.05 10.19 24.12
C ALA A 91 -7.26 9.62 24.89
N ARG A 92 -7.95 8.62 24.34
CA ARG A 92 -9.18 8.03 24.89
C ARG A 92 -9.02 6.54 25.24
N LEU A 93 -7.78 6.04 25.32
CA LEU A 93 -7.51 4.65 25.67
C LEU A 93 -8.12 4.29 27.03
N GLN A 94 -8.85 3.18 27.04
CA GLN A 94 -9.36 2.51 28.22
C GLN A 94 -8.74 1.10 28.33
N PRO A 95 -8.70 0.49 29.52
CA PRO A 95 -8.26 -0.91 29.68
C PRO A 95 -8.98 -1.84 28.70
N GLY A 96 -8.21 -2.62 27.92
CA GLY A 96 -8.74 -3.56 26.93
C GLY A 96 -9.07 -2.96 25.56
N SER A 97 -9.02 -1.64 25.39
CA SER A 97 -9.06 -0.98 24.08
C SER A 97 -7.66 -0.81 23.50
N ILE A 98 -7.60 -0.57 22.18
CA ILE A 98 -6.37 -0.31 21.45
C ILE A 98 -6.46 1.03 20.72
N ALA A 99 -5.30 1.54 20.31
CA ALA A 99 -5.22 2.63 19.34
C ALA A 99 -4.56 2.13 18.05
N ARG A 100 -4.84 2.81 16.93
CA ARG A 100 -4.10 2.61 15.69
C ARG A 100 -2.70 3.21 15.80
N SER A 101 -1.80 2.50 16.46
CA SER A 101 -0.40 2.89 16.66
C SER A 101 0.53 1.69 16.71
N GLN A 102 1.83 1.98 16.64
CA GLN A 102 2.91 1.00 16.80
C GLN A 102 3.03 0.44 18.23
N ASP A 103 2.22 0.93 19.17
CA ASP A 103 2.13 0.35 20.52
C ASP A 103 1.24 -0.91 20.53
N PHE A 104 0.43 -1.10 19.49
CA PHE A 104 -0.56 -2.19 19.41
C PHE A 104 -0.46 -3.00 18.11
N LEU A 105 -0.07 -2.38 17.00
CA LEU A 105 0.16 -3.07 15.73
C LEU A 105 1.65 -3.20 15.48
N HIS A 106 2.09 -4.43 15.23
CA HIS A 106 3.51 -4.76 15.06
C HIS A 106 3.73 -5.56 13.78
N HIS A 107 4.88 -5.37 13.17
CA HIS A 107 5.35 -6.29 12.15
C HIS A 107 5.80 -7.60 12.77
N ALA A 108 5.56 -8.69 12.06
CA ALA A 108 6.11 -9.98 12.43
C ALA A 108 7.63 -10.00 12.20
N CYS A 109 8.41 -10.46 13.19
CA CYS A 109 9.83 -10.82 13.04
C CYS A 109 10.02 -12.14 12.27
N SER A 110 9.16 -12.37 11.27
CA SER A 110 9.03 -13.59 10.49
C SER A 110 8.29 -13.26 9.20
N ILE A 111 7.83 -14.29 8.48
CA ILE A 111 7.15 -14.13 7.20
C ILE A 111 5.92 -13.23 7.37
N GLY A 112 5.76 -12.27 6.46
CA GLY A 112 4.61 -11.36 6.44
C GLY A 112 4.42 -10.69 5.09
N TRP A 113 3.44 -9.80 5.01
CA TRP A 113 3.16 -9.03 3.80
C TRP A 113 3.85 -7.68 3.83
N LEU A 114 4.45 -7.31 2.71
CA LEU A 114 4.94 -5.98 2.39
C LEU A 114 4.06 -5.37 1.31
N LEU A 115 3.60 -4.13 1.49
CA LEU A 115 2.96 -3.35 0.42
C LEU A 115 4.02 -2.54 -0.33
N ILE A 116 4.07 -2.70 -1.64
CA ILE A 116 4.69 -1.77 -2.58
C ILE A 116 3.54 -0.97 -3.20
N ASP A 117 3.46 0.32 -2.87
CA ASP A 117 2.48 1.24 -3.44
C ASP A 117 3.13 2.02 -4.59
N LEU A 118 2.58 1.85 -5.78
CA LEU A 118 3.04 2.49 -7.01
C LEU A 118 2.04 3.55 -7.44
N ASP A 119 2.53 4.78 -7.64
CA ASP A 119 1.71 5.88 -8.17
C ASP A 119 2.49 6.65 -9.24
N THR A 120 1.87 6.83 -10.41
CA THR A 120 2.39 7.64 -11.52
C THR A 120 1.88 9.08 -11.48
N LYS A 121 1.03 9.41 -10.50
CA LYS A 121 0.55 10.77 -10.29
C LYS A 121 1.71 11.71 -9.95
N GLY A 122 1.78 12.81 -10.68
CA GLY A 122 2.79 13.83 -10.45
C GLY A 122 4.18 13.49 -11.01
N LEU A 123 4.29 12.41 -11.80
CA LEU A 123 5.50 12.16 -12.58
C LEU A 123 5.80 13.36 -13.51
N PRO A 124 7.07 13.79 -13.59
CA PRO A 124 7.51 14.74 -14.60
C PRO A 124 7.20 14.24 -16.02
N PRO A 125 6.95 15.14 -17.00
CA PRO A 125 6.63 14.75 -18.38
C PRO A 125 7.60 13.72 -18.97
N LEU A 126 8.90 13.93 -18.79
CA LEU A 126 9.92 13.00 -19.28
C LEU A 126 9.74 11.56 -18.74
N LEU A 127 9.37 11.41 -17.47
CA LEU A 127 9.13 10.08 -16.89
C LEU A 127 7.80 9.48 -17.36
N LYS A 128 6.79 10.31 -17.65
CA LYS A 128 5.54 9.83 -18.25
C LYS A 128 5.78 9.29 -19.66
N ASP A 129 6.56 10.00 -20.46
CA ASP A 129 6.91 9.57 -21.82
C ASP A 129 7.68 8.23 -21.79
N MET A 130 8.57 8.03 -20.80
CA MET A 130 9.26 6.76 -20.58
C MET A 130 8.36 5.59 -20.15
N LEU A 131 7.16 5.88 -19.63
CA LEU A 131 6.16 4.89 -19.25
C LEU A 131 5.10 4.67 -20.33
N GLU A 132 5.04 5.53 -21.35
CA GLU A 132 4.01 5.47 -22.38
C GLU A 132 4.04 4.11 -23.10
N GLY A 133 2.87 3.47 -23.19
CA GLY A 133 2.72 2.16 -23.82
C GLY A 133 3.31 0.98 -23.04
N ARG A 134 3.80 1.19 -21.81
CA ARG A 134 4.38 0.13 -20.97
C ARG A 134 3.45 -0.27 -19.84
N SER A 135 3.47 -1.56 -19.49
CA SER A 135 2.85 -2.04 -18.26
C SER A 135 3.68 -1.61 -17.06
N MET A 136 3.03 -0.97 -16.08
CA MET A 136 3.66 -0.58 -14.82
C MET A 136 4.16 -1.80 -14.04
N LEU A 137 3.47 -2.94 -14.15
CA LEU A 137 3.89 -4.19 -13.53
C LEU A 137 5.16 -4.75 -14.18
N ASP A 138 5.24 -4.75 -15.51
CA ASP A 138 6.42 -5.24 -16.24
C ASP A 138 7.65 -4.40 -15.89
N LEU A 139 7.49 -3.07 -15.83
CA LEU A 139 8.56 -2.19 -15.40
C LEU A 139 9.06 -2.50 -13.99
N VAL A 140 8.14 -2.78 -13.06
CA VAL A 140 8.51 -3.12 -11.69
C VAL A 140 9.31 -4.42 -11.65
N PHE A 141 8.95 -5.41 -12.46
CA PHE A 141 9.74 -6.65 -12.59
C PHE A 141 11.10 -6.43 -13.25
N GLU A 142 11.23 -5.49 -14.19
CA GLU A 142 12.53 -5.13 -14.74
C GLU A 142 13.44 -4.46 -13.70
N ILE A 143 12.89 -3.55 -12.88
CA ILE A 143 13.64 -2.85 -11.83
C ILE A 143 13.96 -3.80 -10.66
N LEU A 144 13.01 -4.65 -10.28
CA LEU A 144 13.04 -5.55 -9.12
C LEU A 144 12.80 -7.01 -9.55
N PRO A 145 13.72 -7.64 -10.30
CA PRO A 145 13.53 -8.98 -10.83
C PRO A 145 13.34 -10.07 -9.77
N GLU A 146 13.75 -9.82 -8.53
CA GLU A 146 13.55 -10.72 -7.40
C GLU A 146 12.05 -10.95 -7.08
N LEU A 147 11.17 -10.04 -7.50
CA LEU A 147 9.72 -10.19 -7.35
C LEU A 147 9.14 -11.30 -8.24
N LEU A 148 9.78 -11.62 -9.37
CA LEU A 148 9.34 -12.69 -10.28
C LEU A 148 9.31 -14.08 -9.63
N LEU A 149 10.12 -14.27 -8.58
CA LEU A 149 10.22 -15.53 -7.84
C LEU A 149 9.43 -15.50 -6.53
N SER A 150 8.74 -14.40 -6.24
CA SER A 150 8.05 -14.18 -4.96
C SER A 150 6.55 -14.39 -5.11
N GLU A 151 5.90 -14.85 -4.05
CA GLU A 151 4.44 -14.88 -3.97
C GLU A 151 3.92 -13.45 -3.85
N ILE A 152 3.13 -13.02 -4.84
CA ILE A 152 2.63 -11.65 -4.93
C ILE A 152 1.14 -11.59 -5.28
N LEU A 153 0.48 -10.58 -4.75
CA LEU A 153 -0.86 -10.13 -5.15
C LEU A 153 -0.73 -8.72 -5.72
N VAL A 154 -1.07 -8.55 -6.99
CA VAL A 154 -1.10 -7.25 -7.67
C VAL A 154 -2.55 -6.79 -7.78
N ARG A 155 -2.81 -5.55 -7.36
CA ARG A 155 -4.14 -4.95 -7.38
C ARG A 155 -4.08 -3.56 -8.02
N PRO A 156 -4.94 -3.26 -9.00
CA PRO A 156 -5.20 -1.89 -9.40
C PRO A 156 -5.71 -1.09 -8.21
N SER A 157 -5.24 0.16 -8.06
CA SER A 157 -5.71 1.03 -6.97
C SER A 157 -7.23 1.17 -7.00
N SER A 158 -7.84 1.43 -5.84
CA SER A 158 -9.31 1.56 -5.70
C SER A 158 -9.95 2.59 -6.65
N SER A 159 -9.18 3.56 -7.16
CA SER A 159 -9.64 4.57 -8.13
C SER A 159 -9.42 4.24 -9.61
N ALA A 160 -8.86 3.08 -9.95
CA ALA A 160 -8.66 2.62 -11.33
C ALA A 160 -10.00 2.29 -12.03
N GLY A 161 -10.08 2.25 -13.36
CA GLY A 161 -11.28 1.75 -14.07
C GLY A 161 -12.57 2.57 -13.82
N ILE A 162 -12.43 3.86 -13.51
CA ILE A 162 -13.55 4.79 -13.47
C ILE A 162 -13.85 5.25 -14.89
N ILE A 163 -15.11 5.14 -15.29
CA ILE A 163 -15.62 5.52 -16.61
C ILE A 163 -16.44 6.80 -16.43
N ASN A 164 -16.09 7.81 -17.22
CA ASN A 164 -16.80 9.08 -17.28
C ASN A 164 -18.12 8.95 -18.06
N PRO A 165 -19.03 9.94 -17.96
CA PRO A 165 -20.32 9.90 -18.68
C PRO A 165 -20.20 9.89 -20.20
N ASP A 166 -19.08 10.36 -20.73
CA ASP A 166 -18.72 10.31 -22.15
C ASP A 166 -18.19 8.93 -22.61
N GLY A 167 -18.08 7.98 -21.68
CA GLY A 167 -17.55 6.64 -21.93
C GLY A 167 -16.02 6.53 -21.88
N LEU A 168 -15.30 7.64 -21.65
CA LEU A 168 -13.84 7.62 -21.56
C LEU A 168 -13.38 7.07 -20.20
N GLU A 169 -12.41 6.17 -20.23
CA GLU A 169 -11.79 5.64 -19.02
C GLU A 169 -10.73 6.58 -18.47
N GLN A 170 -10.62 6.62 -17.15
CA GLN A 170 -9.47 7.22 -16.50
C GLN A 170 -8.27 6.28 -16.59
N GLU A 171 -7.11 6.86 -16.87
CA GLU A 171 -5.83 6.14 -16.83
C GLU A 171 -5.60 5.51 -15.45
N VAL A 172 -5.09 4.28 -15.44
CA VAL A 172 -4.72 3.60 -14.19
C VAL A 172 -3.39 4.16 -13.72
N THR A 173 -3.44 5.08 -12.77
CA THR A 173 -2.24 5.75 -12.27
C THR A 173 -1.58 5.04 -11.08
N GLY A 174 -2.14 3.95 -10.55
CA GLY A 174 -1.51 3.31 -9.40
C GLY A 174 -1.88 1.85 -9.19
N LEU A 175 -0.92 1.13 -8.61
CA LEU A 175 -0.94 -0.30 -8.33
C LEU A 175 -0.48 -0.56 -6.90
N HIS A 176 -1.19 -1.44 -6.20
CA HIS A 176 -0.74 -2.00 -4.93
C HIS A 176 -0.20 -3.41 -5.19
N ILE A 177 1.06 -3.66 -4.84
CA ILE A 177 1.68 -4.98 -4.94
C ILE A 177 1.99 -5.47 -3.53
N TYR A 178 1.29 -6.52 -3.10
CA TYR A 178 1.56 -7.20 -1.84
C TYR A 178 2.56 -8.32 -2.09
N VAL A 179 3.71 -8.25 -1.44
CA VAL A 179 4.80 -9.22 -1.58
C VAL A 179 5.00 -9.96 -0.27
N LYS A 180 5.12 -11.29 -0.35
CA LYS A 180 5.46 -12.11 0.80
C LYS A 180 6.94 -11.98 1.12
N VAL A 181 7.28 -11.46 2.30
CA VAL A 181 8.66 -11.20 2.74
C VAL A 181 9.05 -12.09 3.91
N ALA A 182 10.34 -12.41 4.05
CA ALA A 182 10.84 -13.34 5.07
C ALA A 182 10.86 -12.75 6.49
N ASP A 183 10.99 -11.43 6.59
CA ASP A 183 10.96 -10.68 7.85
C ASP A 183 10.23 -9.36 7.59
N GLN A 184 9.00 -9.26 8.08
CA GLN A 184 8.16 -8.08 7.90
C GLN A 184 8.76 -6.84 8.60
N THR A 185 9.60 -7.01 9.63
CA THR A 185 10.25 -5.86 10.28
C THR A 185 11.21 -5.11 9.35
N GLN A 186 11.69 -5.77 8.28
CA GLN A 186 12.54 -5.15 7.25
C GLN A 186 11.77 -4.29 6.23
N SER A 187 10.44 -4.15 6.35
CA SER A 187 9.60 -3.42 5.39
C SER A 187 10.14 -2.03 5.03
N GLN A 188 10.58 -1.25 6.03
CA GLN A 188 11.16 0.08 5.79
C GLN A 188 12.41 0.02 4.91
N ARG A 189 13.32 -0.89 5.26
CA ARG A 189 14.59 -1.06 4.57
C ARG A 189 14.37 -1.56 3.14
N LEU A 190 13.49 -2.55 2.97
CA LEU A 190 13.13 -3.09 1.66
C LEU A 190 12.53 -2.00 0.76
N LEU A 191 11.57 -1.22 1.25
CA LEU A 191 10.99 -0.13 0.47
C LEU A 191 12.02 0.94 0.11
N LYS A 192 12.95 1.25 1.02
CA LYS A 192 14.05 2.20 0.72
C LYS A 192 14.98 1.66 -0.37
N LEU A 193 15.35 0.39 -0.30
CA LEU A 193 16.15 -0.26 -1.35
C LEU A 193 15.41 -0.28 -2.69
N MET A 194 14.11 -0.59 -2.71
CA MET A 194 13.28 -0.55 -3.92
C MET A 194 13.21 0.85 -4.53
N HIS A 195 13.00 1.87 -3.69
CA HIS A 195 13.03 3.28 -4.10
C HIS A 195 14.38 3.68 -4.71
N ASP A 196 15.49 3.28 -4.09
CA ASP A 196 16.83 3.59 -4.62
C ASP A 196 17.12 2.81 -5.92
N ARG A 197 16.58 1.61 -6.10
CA ARG A 197 16.61 0.87 -7.38
C ARG A 197 15.79 1.59 -8.46
N CYS A 198 14.66 2.20 -8.12
CA CYS A 198 13.94 3.07 -9.05
C CYS A 198 14.79 4.29 -9.45
N TRP A 199 15.54 4.90 -8.52
CA TRP A 199 16.49 5.97 -8.84
C TRP A 199 17.57 5.49 -9.80
N GLU A 200 18.23 4.36 -9.52
CA GLU A 200 19.25 3.76 -10.39
C GLU A 200 18.73 3.50 -11.81
N ALA A 201 17.47 3.06 -11.93
CA ALA A 201 16.80 2.81 -13.20
C ALA A 201 16.28 4.08 -13.92
N GLY A 202 16.48 5.28 -13.34
CA GLY A 202 16.07 6.55 -13.94
C GLY A 202 14.64 6.99 -13.64
N TYR A 203 13.95 6.31 -12.71
CA TYR A 203 12.56 6.60 -12.31
C TYR A 203 12.46 7.32 -10.95
N GLY A 204 13.55 7.91 -10.49
CA GLY A 204 13.60 8.80 -9.34
C GLY A 204 13.50 10.26 -9.76
N PHE A 205 12.80 11.08 -8.97
CA PHE A 205 12.62 12.50 -9.25
C PHE A 205 12.40 13.32 -7.98
N PHE A 206 12.58 14.64 -8.08
CA PHE A 206 12.18 15.56 -7.03
C PHE A 206 10.85 16.22 -7.39
N ALA A 207 9.92 16.24 -6.45
CA ALA A 207 8.67 16.99 -6.55
C ALA A 207 8.75 18.24 -5.66
N LEU A 208 8.32 19.39 -6.17
CA LEU A 208 8.27 20.62 -5.38
C LEU A 208 6.99 20.65 -4.53
N ALA A 209 7.13 20.67 -3.21
CA ALA A 209 6.02 20.84 -2.29
C ALA A 209 5.51 22.29 -2.31
N SER A 210 4.27 22.52 -1.85
CA SER A 210 3.66 23.85 -1.77
C SER A 210 4.42 24.83 -0.88
N ASN A 211 5.23 24.34 0.05
CA ASN A 211 6.10 25.12 0.92
C ASN A 211 7.52 25.34 0.34
N GLY A 212 7.77 24.94 -0.90
CA GLY A 212 9.07 25.06 -1.56
C GLY A 212 10.08 23.95 -1.22
N THR A 213 9.74 22.99 -0.36
CA THR A 213 10.61 21.84 -0.08
C THR A 213 10.68 20.90 -1.29
N LEU A 214 11.88 20.48 -1.66
CA LEU A 214 12.07 19.39 -2.62
C LEU A 214 11.81 18.06 -1.93
N LEU A 215 10.85 17.30 -2.44
CA LEU A 215 10.50 15.96 -1.99
C LEU A 215 11.17 14.94 -2.91
N GLU A 216 12.09 14.14 -2.38
CA GLU A 216 12.65 12.97 -3.07
C GLU A 216 11.54 11.92 -3.27
N ARG A 217 11.27 11.56 -4.53
CA ARG A 217 10.23 10.62 -4.93
C ARG A 217 10.78 9.57 -5.90
N SER A 218 10.07 8.47 -6.03
CA SER A 218 10.25 7.46 -7.07
C SER A 218 8.89 6.85 -7.38
N LEU A 219 8.84 5.82 -8.23
CA LEU A 219 7.61 5.05 -8.45
C LEU A 219 7.10 4.36 -7.19
N VAL A 220 7.98 4.00 -6.25
CA VAL A 220 7.64 3.30 -5.00
C VAL A 220 7.45 4.30 -3.86
N ASP A 221 6.27 4.33 -3.25
CA ASP A 221 6.06 5.11 -2.02
C ASP A 221 6.66 4.38 -0.80
N THR A 222 7.61 5.03 -0.13
CA THR A 222 8.27 4.50 1.07
C THR A 222 7.48 4.77 2.36
N ALA A 223 6.45 5.62 2.32
CA ALA A 223 5.69 6.03 3.49
C ALA A 223 4.63 5.01 3.95
N VAL A 224 4.44 3.92 3.20
CA VAL A 224 3.43 2.88 3.46
C VAL A 224 3.92 1.77 4.40
N HIS A 225 5.15 1.87 4.89
CA HIS A 225 5.85 0.82 5.62
C HIS A 225 5.36 0.55 7.04
N GLY A 226 4.58 1.45 7.66
CA GLY A 226 4.24 1.32 9.08
C GLY A 226 3.22 0.19 9.35
N PRO A 227 3.37 -0.60 10.43
CA PRO A 227 2.43 -1.67 10.77
C PRO A 227 1.00 -1.17 11.00
N GLU A 228 0.86 0.08 11.47
CA GLU A 228 -0.41 0.75 11.78
C GLU A 228 -1.02 1.51 10.59
N ARG A 229 -0.31 1.55 9.45
CA ARG A 229 -0.76 2.25 8.25
C ARG A 229 -1.94 1.49 7.64
N LEU A 230 -2.99 2.25 7.32
CA LEU A 230 -4.17 1.72 6.67
C LEU A 230 -3.93 1.65 5.17
N VAL A 231 -4.33 0.53 4.58
CA VAL A 231 -4.43 0.34 3.14
C VAL A 231 -5.91 0.26 2.78
N PHE A 232 -6.35 1.20 1.96
CA PHE A 232 -7.76 1.39 1.61
C PHE A 232 -8.13 0.57 0.37
N GLU A 233 -8.46 -0.68 0.64
CA GLU A 233 -8.75 -1.70 -0.38
C GLU A 233 -10.24 -1.98 -0.61
N ALA A 234 -11.11 -1.53 0.30
CA ALA A 234 -12.54 -1.67 0.13
C ALA A 234 -13.00 -0.98 -1.18
N LYS A 235 -13.96 -1.61 -1.86
CA LYS A 235 -14.54 -1.09 -3.12
C LYS A 235 -14.97 0.37 -2.94
N PRO A 236 -14.60 1.28 -3.85
CA PRO A 236 -14.96 2.70 -3.71
C PRO A 236 -16.47 2.93 -3.83
N ASN A 237 -16.96 3.98 -3.18
CA ASN A 237 -18.30 4.49 -3.40
C ASN A 237 -18.28 5.42 -4.62
N VAL A 238 -18.70 4.89 -5.78
CA VAL A 238 -18.75 5.65 -7.04
C VAL A 238 -20.17 6.15 -7.26
N LEU A 239 -20.34 7.47 -7.32
CA LEU A 239 -21.65 8.10 -7.49
C LEU A 239 -22.01 8.26 -8.96
N PRO A 240 -23.27 8.03 -9.35
CA PRO A 240 -23.76 8.35 -10.69
C PRO A 240 -23.47 9.83 -11.04
N PRO A 241 -23.21 10.14 -12.32
CA PRO A 241 -23.25 9.26 -13.49
C PRO A 241 -21.96 8.44 -13.75
N LEU A 242 -20.99 8.43 -12.83
CA LEU A 242 -19.76 7.63 -13.00
C LEU A 242 -20.04 6.14 -12.85
N ILE A 243 -19.27 5.33 -13.59
CA ILE A 243 -19.33 3.86 -13.50
C ILE A 243 -17.93 3.33 -13.12
N LYS A 244 -17.90 2.23 -12.38
CA LYS A 244 -16.68 1.50 -12.04
C LYS A 244 -16.64 0.18 -12.82
N ARG A 245 -15.66 0.02 -13.69
CA ARG A 245 -15.30 -1.28 -14.28
C ARG A 245 -14.52 -2.10 -13.26
N HIS A 246 -14.80 -3.40 -13.22
CA HIS A 246 -13.97 -4.34 -12.49
C HIS A 246 -12.68 -4.61 -13.28
N ILE A 247 -11.54 -4.33 -12.66
CA ILE A 247 -10.23 -4.73 -13.17
C ILE A 247 -9.76 -5.87 -12.26
N PRO A 248 -9.47 -7.06 -12.80
CA PRO A 248 -9.11 -8.21 -11.98
C PRO A 248 -7.78 -8.00 -11.26
N ASP A 249 -7.68 -8.59 -10.07
CA ASP A 249 -6.40 -8.74 -9.38
C ASP A 249 -5.58 -9.83 -10.07
N GLU A 250 -4.25 -9.71 -10.02
CA GLU A 250 -3.34 -10.74 -10.50
C GLU A 250 -2.64 -11.42 -9.32
N VAL A 251 -2.63 -12.74 -9.31
CA VAL A 251 -2.00 -13.55 -8.27
C VAL A 251 -0.90 -14.37 -8.90
N PHE A 252 0.32 -14.17 -8.42
CA PHE A 252 1.47 -14.96 -8.85
C PHE A 252 1.90 -15.87 -7.70
N SER A 253 1.97 -17.16 -7.99
CA SER A 253 2.54 -18.13 -7.05
C SER A 253 4.05 -17.96 -7.02
N GLY A 254 4.65 -18.13 -5.85
CA GLY A 254 6.09 -17.99 -5.70
C GLY A 254 6.56 -18.29 -4.29
N GLY A 255 7.81 -17.95 -4.02
CA GLY A 255 8.43 -18.12 -2.72
C GLY A 255 8.29 -16.89 -1.82
N VAL A 256 9.16 -16.83 -0.83
CA VAL A 256 9.26 -15.70 0.09
C VAL A 256 10.43 -14.81 -0.35
N LEU A 257 10.19 -13.51 -0.51
CA LEU A 257 11.24 -12.53 -0.78
C LEU A 257 12.16 -12.41 0.43
N LYS A 258 13.41 -12.83 0.27
CA LYS A 258 14.43 -12.80 1.34
C LYS A 258 15.28 -11.55 1.30
N CYS A 259 15.62 -11.10 0.11
CA CYS A 259 16.47 -9.96 -0.13
C CYS A 259 16.19 -9.40 -1.53
N ILE A 260 16.58 -8.15 -1.73
CA ILE A 260 16.69 -7.53 -3.05
C ILE A 260 18.13 -7.07 -3.23
N LYS A 261 18.64 -7.13 -4.45
CA LYS A 261 19.97 -6.64 -4.77
C LYS A 261 20.07 -5.15 -4.43
N GLU A 262 21.18 -4.77 -3.82
CA GLU A 262 21.45 -3.37 -3.50
C GLU A 262 21.66 -2.55 -4.78
N PRO A 263 21.20 -1.29 -4.82
CA PRO A 263 21.47 -0.40 -5.95
C PRO A 263 22.95 0.00 -5.98
N ASN A 264 23.42 0.51 -7.11
CA ASN A 264 24.67 1.26 -7.13
C ASN A 264 24.52 2.58 -6.35
N TYR A 265 24.94 2.58 -5.08
CA TYR A 265 24.80 3.73 -4.19
C TYR A 265 25.53 4.99 -4.68
N GLU A 266 26.67 4.86 -5.34
CA GLU A 266 27.41 5.99 -5.90
C GLU A 266 26.63 6.64 -7.04
N GLN A 267 26.11 5.83 -7.96
CA GLN A 267 25.24 6.31 -9.03
C GLN A 267 23.99 6.98 -8.47
N VAL A 268 23.30 6.36 -7.51
CA VAL A 268 22.09 6.91 -6.88
C VAL A 268 22.40 8.24 -6.18
N TYR A 269 23.53 8.34 -5.48
CA TYR A 269 23.98 9.59 -4.86
C TYR A 269 24.16 10.70 -5.90
N HIS A 270 24.87 10.41 -6.99
CA HIS A 270 25.08 11.40 -8.05
C HIS A 270 23.79 11.82 -8.75
N LEU A 271 22.84 10.91 -8.96
CA LEU A 271 21.52 11.24 -9.53
C LEU A 271 20.73 12.20 -8.64
N LYS A 272 20.83 12.04 -7.31
CA LYS A 272 20.12 12.89 -6.34
C LYS A 272 20.77 14.25 -6.14
N MET A 273 22.06 14.39 -6.43
CA MET A 273 22.82 15.64 -6.28
C MET A 273 22.83 16.50 -7.55
N ARG A 274 22.26 16.03 -8.67
CA ARG A 274 22.15 16.84 -9.89
C ARG A 274 21.20 18.02 -9.65
N PRO A 275 21.59 19.26 -10.00
CA PRO A 275 20.67 20.39 -9.98
C PRO A 275 19.47 20.09 -10.87
N VAL A 276 18.26 20.38 -10.36
CA VAL A 276 17.06 20.41 -11.19
C VAL A 276 17.19 21.65 -12.07
N ASN A 277 17.74 21.48 -13.28
CA ASN A 277 17.79 22.53 -14.31
C ASN A 277 16.40 22.73 -14.93
#